data_AF-A0AAE4T024-F1
#
_entry.id   AF-A0AAE4T024-F1
#
_cell.length_a   1.000
_cell.length_b   1.000
_cell.length_c   1.000
_cell.angle_alpha   90.00
_cell.angle_beta   90.00
_cell.angle_gamma   90.00
#
_symmetry.space_group_name_H-M   'P 1'
#
loop_
_entity.id
_entity.type
_entity.pdbx_description
1 polymer ?
#
loop_
_entity_poly.entity_id
_entity_poly.type
_entity_poly.pdbx_seq_one_letter_code
_entity_poly.pdbx_strand_id
1 'polypeptide(L)'
;MKKNFILLVALVLLNSCTASLLTDKSVKPSEIKNMVNFEPISFIHLIEKGNKTKINDSLSMVSTQILNSIIVSNTNPKVEKNIVIDNPEAKLRIQSDILKTMSEIIKTKKIDHIKTTPLMDSIVKNENQRYALCLITSGFERRKGNYGNQIAKGIGIGLLTLGMYTTAPIKSNTSLYAMIYDAERSHVVFYNHIPLIEKSPTDKKNLDKLYHELFEGYFYKSQQEN
;
A
#
# COMPACT_ATOMS: atom_id res chain seq x y z
N MET A 1 1.68 33.06 -32.21
CA MET A 1 2.60 31.95 -31.83
C MET A 1 2.75 31.76 -30.32
N LYS A 2 2.95 32.81 -29.50
CA LYS A 2 3.11 32.67 -28.03
C LYS A 2 1.90 32.06 -27.29
N LYS A 3 0.65 32.36 -27.71
CA LYS A 3 -0.57 31.79 -27.09
C LYS A 3 -0.70 30.26 -27.28
N ASN A 4 -0.34 29.73 -28.45
CA ASN A 4 -0.40 28.29 -28.71
C ASN A 4 0.68 27.52 -27.93
N PHE A 5 1.82 28.14 -27.66
CA PHE A 5 2.88 27.55 -26.85
C PHE A 5 2.49 27.45 -25.36
N ILE A 6 1.82 28.47 -24.82
CA ILE A 6 1.30 28.45 -23.44
C ILE A 6 0.22 27.38 -23.25
N LEU A 7 -0.67 27.21 -24.25
CA LEU A 7 -1.69 26.16 -24.22
C LEU A 7 -1.08 24.75 -24.26
N LEU A 8 -0.04 24.56 -25.08
CA LEU A 8 0.68 23.28 -25.18
C LEU A 8 1.42 22.93 -23.88
N VAL A 9 2.05 23.91 -23.23
CA VAL A 9 2.72 23.71 -21.93
C VAL A 9 1.72 23.40 -20.81
N ALA A 10 0.55 24.06 -20.81
CA ALA A 10 -0.52 23.75 -19.86
C ALA A 10 -1.07 22.32 -20.04
N LEU A 11 -1.23 21.85 -21.28
CA LEU A 11 -1.65 20.47 -21.58
C LEU A 11 -0.63 19.41 -21.18
N VAL A 12 0.67 19.70 -21.25
CA VAL A 12 1.73 18.77 -20.82
C VAL A 12 1.80 18.68 -19.28
N LEU A 13 1.53 19.77 -18.56
CA LEU A 13 1.56 19.79 -17.09
C LEU A 13 0.35 19.09 -16.43
N LEU A 14 -0.76 18.93 -17.15
CA LEU A 14 -1.97 18.24 -16.66
C LEU A 14 -1.89 16.70 -16.77
N ASN A 15 -0.89 16.14 -17.43
CA ASN A 15 -0.73 14.69 -17.63
C ASN A 15 0.16 13.99 -16.58
N SER A 16 0.50 14.63 -15.46
CA SER A 16 1.40 14.03 -14.46
C SER A 16 0.70 13.18 -13.37
N CYS A 17 -0.60 12.86 -13.54
CA CYS A 17 -1.25 11.82 -12.74
C CYS A 17 -0.88 10.45 -13.32
N THR A 18 0.34 9.98 -13.05
CA THR A 18 0.73 8.61 -13.38
C THR A 18 -0.03 7.67 -12.46
N ALA A 19 -1.05 7.00 -13.00
CA ALA A 19 -1.74 5.93 -12.29
C ALA A 19 -0.72 4.85 -11.90
N SER A 20 -0.65 4.55 -10.60
CA SER A 20 0.16 3.45 -10.03
C SER A 20 -0.44 2.06 -10.29
N LEU A 21 -1.64 2.02 -10.87
CA LEU A 21 -2.38 0.81 -11.19
C LEU A 21 -1.78 0.10 -12.40
N LEU A 22 -1.31 -1.13 -12.18
CA LEU A 22 -0.80 -2.05 -13.18
C LEU A 22 -1.69 -3.30 -13.21
N THR A 23 -2.20 -3.67 -14.38
CA THR A 23 -3.14 -4.79 -14.54
C THR A 23 -2.80 -5.64 -15.75
N ASP A 24 -2.86 -6.95 -15.61
CA ASP A 24 -2.80 -7.85 -16.75
C ASP A 24 -4.13 -7.78 -17.51
N LYS A 25 -4.07 -7.38 -18.78
CA LYS A 25 -5.23 -7.26 -19.65
C LYS A 25 -5.85 -8.62 -19.99
N SER A 26 -5.11 -9.71 -19.79
CA SER A 26 -5.57 -11.08 -20.04
C SER A 26 -6.50 -11.61 -18.94
N VAL A 27 -6.55 -10.96 -17.78
CA VAL A 27 -7.36 -11.37 -16.61
C VAL A 27 -8.33 -10.26 -16.24
N LYS A 28 -9.63 -10.49 -16.47
CA LYS A 28 -10.66 -9.53 -16.06
C LYS A 28 -10.91 -9.60 -14.55
N PRO A 29 -11.23 -8.49 -13.87
CA PRO A 29 -11.58 -8.49 -12.44
C PRO A 29 -12.71 -9.48 -12.10
N SER A 30 -13.67 -9.66 -13.00
CA SER A 30 -14.79 -10.59 -12.86
C SER A 30 -14.40 -12.08 -12.83
N GLU A 31 -13.19 -12.42 -13.30
CA GLU A 31 -12.63 -13.78 -13.21
C GLU A 31 -12.11 -14.08 -11.81
N ILE A 32 -11.73 -13.04 -11.05
CA ILE A 32 -11.20 -13.15 -9.69
C ILE A 32 -12.37 -13.17 -8.70
N LYS A 33 -13.11 -14.29 -8.67
CA LYS A 33 -14.32 -14.42 -7.83
C LYS A 33 -14.02 -14.63 -6.34
N ASN A 34 -12.99 -15.41 -6.06
CA ASN A 34 -12.49 -15.68 -4.71
C ASN A 34 -10.96 -15.66 -4.77
N MET A 35 -10.34 -15.23 -3.68
CA MET A 35 -8.90 -15.30 -3.48
C MET A 35 -8.60 -15.61 -2.02
N VAL A 36 -7.39 -16.12 -1.79
CA VAL A 36 -6.82 -16.19 -0.44
C VAL A 36 -6.00 -14.95 -0.14
N ASN A 37 -5.75 -14.68 1.13
CA ASN A 37 -4.91 -13.57 1.54
C ASN A 37 -3.73 -14.07 2.39
N PHE A 38 -2.54 -13.58 2.09
CA PHE A 38 -1.41 -13.71 3.00
C PHE A 38 -1.54 -12.70 4.14
N GLU A 39 -1.04 -13.04 5.32
CA GLU A 39 -0.97 -12.09 6.42
C GLU A 39 -0.29 -10.78 5.97
N PRO A 40 -0.94 -9.60 6.13
CA PRO A 40 -0.36 -8.34 5.72
C PRO A 40 1.00 -8.06 6.37
N ILE A 41 1.96 -7.63 5.56
CA ILE A 41 3.31 -7.32 6.03
C ILE A 41 3.37 -5.83 6.39
N SER A 42 3.66 -5.53 7.66
CA SER A 42 3.65 -4.16 8.18
C SER A 42 5.03 -3.71 8.64
N PHE A 43 5.50 -2.57 8.14
CA PHE A 43 6.73 -1.90 8.56
C PHE A 43 6.42 -0.53 9.17
N ILE A 44 5.94 -0.53 10.41
CA ILE A 44 5.59 0.71 11.10
C ILE A 44 6.75 1.14 11.98
N HIS A 45 7.22 2.37 11.74
CA HIS A 45 8.28 2.96 12.52
C HIS A 45 7.71 3.82 13.65
N LEU A 46 8.40 3.85 14.78
CA LEU A 46 8.16 4.83 15.84
C LEU A 46 9.26 5.89 15.78
N ILE A 47 8.86 7.16 15.63
CA ILE A 47 9.75 8.30 15.78
C ILE A 47 9.78 8.70 17.26
N GLU A 48 10.90 8.42 17.89
CA GLU A 48 11.17 8.70 19.29
C GLU A 48 11.69 10.12 19.53
N LYS A 49 11.94 10.45 20.81
CA LYS A 49 12.56 11.73 21.19
C LYS A 49 13.93 11.86 20.49
N GLY A 50 14.21 13.05 19.96
CA GLY A 50 15.43 13.29 19.19
C GLY A 50 15.36 12.84 17.73
N ASN A 51 14.17 12.58 17.19
CA ASN A 51 13.94 12.17 15.79
C ASN A 51 14.63 10.86 15.41
N LYS A 52 14.81 9.95 16.38
CA LYS A 52 15.28 8.60 16.11
C LYS A 52 14.12 7.76 15.58
N THR A 53 14.29 7.17 14.41
CA THR A 53 13.29 6.32 13.77
C THR A 53 13.73 4.86 13.90
N LYS A 54 12.86 4.01 14.43
CA LYS A 54 13.08 2.55 14.51
C LYS A 54 11.80 1.81 14.15
N ILE A 55 11.91 0.65 13.53
CA ILE A 55 10.77 -0.27 13.36
C ILE A 55 10.21 -0.59 14.76
N ASN A 56 8.89 -0.62 14.88
CA ASN A 56 8.20 -0.93 16.11
C ASN A 56 7.25 -2.12 15.91
N ASP A 57 7.65 -3.27 16.43
CA ASP A 57 6.93 -4.53 16.22
C ASP A 57 5.48 -4.48 16.73
N SER A 58 5.23 -3.78 17.85
CA SER A 58 3.88 -3.62 18.38
C SER A 58 2.97 -2.83 17.43
N LEU A 59 3.46 -1.71 16.89
CA LEU A 59 2.71 -0.91 15.92
C LEU A 59 2.52 -1.65 14.59
N SER A 60 3.54 -2.37 14.13
CA SER A 60 3.44 -3.23 12.95
C SER A 60 2.38 -4.31 13.13
N MET A 61 2.37 -5.00 14.27
CA MET A 61 1.38 -6.02 14.59
C MET A 61 -0.05 -5.45 14.65
N VAL A 62 -0.23 -4.28 15.28
CA VAL A 62 -1.53 -3.59 15.31
C VAL A 62 -2.00 -3.26 13.90
N SER A 63 -1.12 -2.71 13.06
CA SER A 63 -1.45 -2.40 11.66
C SER A 63 -1.85 -3.65 10.86
N THR A 64 -1.09 -4.74 11.00
CA THR A 64 -1.40 -6.04 10.39
C THR A 64 -2.76 -6.56 10.84
N GLN A 65 -3.07 -6.52 12.14
CA GLN A 65 -4.37 -6.98 12.66
C GLN A 65 -5.54 -6.14 12.15
N ILE A 66 -5.37 -4.83 12.06
CA ILE A 66 -6.40 -3.92 11.52
C ILE A 66 -6.64 -4.22 10.05
N LEU A 67 -5.60 -4.32 9.23
CA LEU A 67 -5.72 -4.67 7.82
C LEU A 67 -6.37 -6.04 7.64
N ASN A 68 -5.97 -7.03 8.43
CA ASN A 68 -6.57 -8.35 8.38
C ASN A 68 -8.08 -8.30 8.70
N SER A 69 -8.48 -7.51 9.70
CA SER A 69 -9.90 -7.29 10.01
C SER A 69 -10.65 -6.64 8.85
N ILE A 70 -10.04 -5.67 8.15
CA ILE A 70 -10.65 -4.99 7.01
C ILE A 70 -10.86 -5.98 5.86
N ILE A 71 -9.80 -6.73 5.50
CA ILE A 71 -9.82 -7.74 4.43
C ILE A 71 -10.93 -8.77 4.65
N VAL A 72 -11.01 -9.35 5.85
CA VAL A 72 -12.00 -10.38 6.19
C VAL A 72 -13.43 -9.82 6.19
N SER A 73 -13.61 -8.55 6.55
CA SER A 73 -14.94 -7.91 6.53
C SER A 73 -15.38 -7.44 5.14
N ASN A 74 -14.47 -7.40 4.17
CA ASN A 74 -14.74 -6.86 2.85
C ASN A 74 -15.41 -7.89 1.93
N THR A 75 -16.39 -7.46 1.14
CA THR A 75 -17.14 -8.33 0.22
C THR A 75 -16.68 -8.24 -1.23
N ASN A 76 -15.90 -7.23 -1.59
CA ASN A 76 -15.38 -7.03 -2.94
C ASN A 76 -14.09 -6.19 -2.89
N PRO A 77 -12.91 -6.64 -3.32
CA PRO A 77 -12.63 -8.02 -3.70
C PRO A 77 -12.88 -8.98 -2.53
N LYS A 78 -13.57 -10.08 -2.81
CA LYS A 78 -13.90 -11.09 -1.79
C LYS A 78 -12.67 -11.93 -1.50
N VAL A 79 -12.22 -11.90 -0.25
CA VAL A 79 -11.21 -12.80 0.28
C VAL A 79 -11.90 -13.92 1.03
N GLU A 80 -11.65 -15.17 0.63
CA GLU A 80 -12.33 -16.33 1.19
C GLU A 80 -11.76 -16.72 2.56
N LYS A 81 -10.44 -16.69 2.69
CA LYS A 81 -9.72 -17.01 3.92
C LYS A 81 -8.31 -16.43 3.92
N ASN A 82 -7.75 -16.33 5.11
CA ASN A 82 -6.33 -16.06 5.30
C ASN A 82 -5.55 -17.37 5.28
N ILE A 83 -4.38 -17.34 4.64
CA ILE A 83 -3.45 -18.45 4.65
C ILE A 83 -2.79 -18.50 6.03
N VAL A 84 -2.80 -19.67 6.66
CA VAL A 84 -2.12 -19.92 7.93
C VAL A 84 -0.82 -20.67 7.65
N ILE A 85 0.30 -20.11 8.12
CA ILE A 85 1.63 -20.70 7.95
C ILE A 85 2.24 -20.85 9.34
N ASP A 86 2.16 -22.06 9.89
CA ASP A 86 2.59 -22.36 11.25
C ASP A 86 4.12 -22.39 11.40
N ASN A 87 4.83 -22.79 10.33
CA ASN A 87 6.28 -22.86 10.33
C ASN A 87 6.90 -21.44 10.21
N PRO A 88 7.66 -20.96 11.22
CA PRO A 88 8.21 -19.61 11.21
C PRO A 88 9.24 -19.36 10.09
N GLU A 89 10.04 -20.35 9.72
CA GLU A 89 11.02 -20.24 8.64
C GLU A 89 10.32 -20.12 7.28
N ALA A 90 9.30 -20.94 7.06
CA ALA A 90 8.46 -20.85 5.86
C ALA A 90 7.76 -19.50 5.78
N LYS A 91 7.26 -18.99 6.91
CA LYS A 91 6.63 -17.66 7.03
C LYS A 91 7.61 -16.53 6.66
N LEU A 92 8.84 -16.55 7.17
CA LEU A 92 9.85 -15.56 6.81
C LEU A 92 10.25 -15.66 5.34
N ARG A 93 10.39 -16.88 4.81
CA ARG A 93 10.73 -17.12 3.41
C ARG A 93 9.66 -16.60 2.47
N ILE A 94 8.38 -16.88 2.74
CA ILE A 94 7.29 -16.36 1.89
C ILE A 94 7.17 -14.84 1.96
N GLN A 95 7.39 -14.23 3.13
CA GLN A 95 7.43 -12.78 3.25
C GLN A 95 8.56 -12.19 2.40
N SER A 96 9.75 -12.80 2.43
CA SER A 96 10.88 -12.40 1.60
C SER A 96 10.57 -12.51 0.10
N ASP A 97 9.93 -13.60 -0.32
CA ASP A 97 9.51 -13.80 -1.71
C ASP A 97 8.50 -12.72 -2.14
N ILE A 98 7.46 -12.45 -1.35
CA ILE A 98 6.47 -11.39 -1.61
C ILE A 98 7.14 -10.02 -1.73
N LEU A 99 8.03 -9.68 -0.79
CA LEU A 99 8.77 -8.42 -0.78
C LEU A 99 9.64 -8.27 -2.03
N LYS A 100 10.33 -9.34 -2.42
CA LYS A 100 11.18 -9.37 -3.61
C LYS A 100 10.35 -9.14 -4.87
N THR A 101 9.24 -9.84 -5.04
CA THR A 101 8.34 -9.68 -6.20
C THR A 101 7.77 -8.26 -6.26
N MET A 102 7.25 -7.72 -5.15
CA MET A 102 6.75 -6.34 -5.14
C MET A 102 7.85 -5.31 -5.40
N SER A 103 9.05 -5.52 -4.85
CA SER A 103 10.21 -4.66 -5.11
C SER A 103 10.59 -4.66 -6.60
N GLU A 104 10.47 -5.79 -7.29
CA GLU A 104 10.70 -5.88 -8.74
C GLU A 104 9.66 -5.09 -9.53
N ILE A 105 8.38 -5.15 -9.13
CA ILE A 105 7.31 -4.35 -9.75
C ILE A 105 7.61 -2.86 -9.57
N ILE A 106 7.98 -2.43 -8.36
CA ILE A 106 8.31 -1.02 -8.05
C ILE A 106 9.48 -0.55 -8.91
N LYS A 107 10.53 -1.37 -9.04
CA LYS A 107 11.74 -1.04 -9.80
C LYS A 107 11.48 -0.94 -11.30
N THR A 108 10.72 -1.87 -11.85
CA THR A 108 10.47 -1.96 -13.31
C THR A 108 9.29 -1.13 -13.76
N LYS A 109 8.38 -0.79 -12.82
CA LYS A 109 7.07 -0.16 -13.07
C LYS A 109 6.20 -0.95 -14.06
N LYS A 110 6.38 -2.27 -14.09
CA LYS A 110 5.65 -3.20 -14.96
C LYS A 110 5.32 -4.45 -14.16
N ILE A 111 4.27 -5.17 -14.55
CA ILE A 111 3.97 -6.51 -14.05
C ILE A 111 4.18 -7.58 -15.13
N ASP A 112 4.29 -7.17 -16.40
CA ASP A 112 4.62 -8.05 -17.50
C ASP A 112 5.94 -8.79 -17.21
N HIS A 113 5.92 -10.11 -17.33
CA HIS A 113 7.05 -11.00 -17.08
C HIS A 113 7.53 -11.11 -15.62
N ILE A 114 6.87 -10.45 -14.66
CA ILE A 114 7.17 -10.67 -13.24
C ILE A 114 6.52 -11.97 -12.79
N LYS A 115 7.39 -12.94 -12.48
CA LYS A 115 6.99 -14.27 -12.02
C LYS A 115 6.92 -14.32 -10.51
N THR A 116 5.92 -15.03 -10.00
CA THR A 116 5.87 -15.44 -8.60
C THR A 116 6.82 -16.61 -8.35
N THR A 117 7.14 -16.85 -7.09
CA THR A 117 8.04 -17.95 -6.73
C THR A 117 7.29 -19.28 -6.64
N PRO A 118 7.96 -20.42 -6.83
CA PRO A 118 7.34 -21.73 -6.63
C PRO A 118 6.73 -21.91 -5.24
N LEU A 119 7.29 -21.27 -4.21
CA LEU A 119 6.75 -21.32 -2.85
C LEU A 119 5.43 -20.54 -2.75
N MET A 120 5.39 -19.32 -3.30
CA MET A 120 4.16 -18.53 -3.40
C MET A 120 3.04 -19.33 -4.08
N ASP A 121 3.34 -19.96 -5.22
CA ASP A 121 2.34 -20.69 -5.99
C ASP A 121 1.89 -21.97 -5.26
N SER A 122 2.83 -22.70 -4.67
CA SER A 122 2.56 -23.95 -3.94
C SER A 122 1.61 -23.72 -2.76
N ILE A 123 1.86 -22.66 -1.98
CA ILE A 123 1.01 -22.33 -0.82
C ILE A 123 -0.43 -22.04 -1.27
N VAL A 124 -0.62 -21.26 -2.33
CA VAL A 124 -1.96 -20.90 -2.83
C VAL A 124 -2.68 -22.10 -3.44
N LYS A 125 -1.96 -22.96 -4.16
CA LYS A 125 -2.49 -24.21 -4.72
C LYS A 125 -2.91 -25.19 -3.63
N ASN A 126 -2.15 -25.28 -2.54
CA ASN A 126 -2.51 -26.13 -1.39
C ASN A 126 -3.81 -25.67 -0.71
N GLU A 127 -4.17 -24.40 -0.84
CA GLU A 127 -5.43 -23.85 -0.35
C GLU A 127 -6.61 -24.08 -1.32
N ASN A 128 -6.40 -24.80 -2.43
CA ASN A 128 -7.32 -25.00 -3.56
C ASN A 128 -7.77 -23.71 -4.23
N GLN A 129 -6.85 -22.75 -4.35
CA GLN A 129 -7.14 -21.40 -4.83
C GLN A 129 -6.21 -21.04 -5.98
N ARG A 130 -6.68 -20.15 -6.86
CA ARG A 130 -5.90 -19.65 -8.00
C ARG A 130 -5.27 -18.30 -7.73
N TYR A 131 -5.99 -17.42 -7.06
CA TYR A 131 -5.57 -16.05 -6.82
C TYR A 131 -5.23 -15.82 -5.36
N ALA A 132 -4.22 -14.99 -5.12
CA ALA A 132 -3.88 -14.56 -3.76
C ALA A 132 -3.61 -13.06 -3.69
N LEU A 133 -4.10 -12.46 -2.61
CA LEU A 133 -3.84 -11.09 -2.22
C LEU A 133 -2.62 -11.02 -1.30
N CYS A 134 -1.73 -10.09 -1.61
CA CYS A 134 -0.62 -9.69 -0.75
C CYS A 134 -0.74 -8.19 -0.49
N LEU A 135 -0.70 -7.79 0.78
CA LEU A 135 -0.66 -6.39 1.19
C LEU A 135 0.63 -6.09 1.95
N ILE A 136 1.20 -4.92 1.67
CA ILE A 136 2.27 -4.33 2.46
C ILE A 136 1.84 -2.96 2.93
N THR A 137 2.00 -2.67 4.22
CA THR A 137 1.88 -1.31 4.75
C THR A 137 3.20 -0.85 5.34
N SER A 138 3.51 0.41 5.12
CA SER A 138 4.69 1.06 5.66
C SER A 138 4.33 2.45 6.13
N GLY A 139 5.01 2.95 7.15
CA GLY A 139 4.73 4.28 7.67
C GLY A 139 5.41 4.53 9.00
N PHE A 140 4.99 5.60 9.66
CA PHE A 140 5.42 5.90 11.01
C PHE A 140 4.34 6.52 11.88
N GLU A 141 4.51 6.32 13.18
CA GLU A 141 3.85 7.08 14.25
C GLU A 141 4.89 7.92 15.02
N ARG A 142 4.49 9.09 15.53
CA ARG A 142 5.32 9.89 16.45
C ARG A 142 4.84 9.72 17.88
N ARG A 143 5.77 9.53 18.82
CA ARG A 143 5.44 9.48 20.26
C ARG A 143 4.74 10.77 20.73
N LYS A 144 3.61 10.61 21.43
CA LYS A 144 2.86 11.71 22.07
C LYS A 144 3.79 12.47 23.04
N GLY A 145 3.95 13.77 22.83
CA GLY A 145 4.91 14.65 23.55
C GLY A 145 6.06 15.21 22.68
N ASN A 146 6.52 14.48 21.66
CA ASN A 146 7.48 15.02 20.67
C ASN A 146 6.76 15.96 19.68
N TYR A 147 5.56 15.58 19.25
CA TYR A 147 4.72 16.40 18.36
C TYR A 147 4.43 17.79 18.95
N GLY A 148 4.02 17.87 20.22
CA GLY A 148 3.75 19.15 20.91
C GLY A 148 5.00 20.04 20.98
N ASN A 149 6.16 19.47 21.28
CA ASN A 149 7.43 20.21 21.29
C ASN A 149 7.85 20.69 19.89
N GLN A 150 7.55 19.93 18.83
CA GLN A 150 7.82 20.36 17.46
C GLN A 150 6.82 21.40 16.95
N ILE A 151 5.55 21.29 17.34
CA ILE A 151 4.55 22.32 17.08
C ILE A 151 4.94 23.62 17.78
N ALA A 152 5.34 23.57 19.06
CA ALA A 152 5.82 24.75 19.78
C ALA A 152 7.06 25.39 19.12
N LYS A 153 8.00 24.58 18.62
CA LYS A 153 9.14 25.07 17.83
C LYS A 153 8.72 25.66 16.49
N GLY A 154 7.78 25.02 15.78
CA GLY A 154 7.24 25.52 14.51
C GLY A 154 6.50 26.84 14.67
N ILE A 155 5.75 27.01 15.77
CA ILE A 155 5.12 28.28 16.15
C ILE A 155 6.19 29.32 16.51
N GLY A 156 7.23 28.94 17.27
CA GLY A 156 8.33 29.84 17.61
C GLY A 156 9.09 30.35 16.39
N ILE A 157 9.40 29.47 15.43
CA ILE A 157 10.00 29.85 14.14
C ILE A 157 9.01 30.68 13.32
N GLY A 158 7.73 30.32 13.30
CA GLY A 158 6.67 31.10 12.65
C GLY A 158 6.58 32.53 13.17
N LEU A 159 6.66 32.73 14.47
CA LEU A 159 6.70 34.07 15.09
C LEU A 159 8.00 34.80 14.76
N LEU A 160 9.15 34.14 14.88
CA LEU A 160 10.47 34.73 14.57
C LEU A 160 10.63 35.09 13.09
N THR A 161 9.96 34.38 12.21
CA THR A 161 9.95 34.64 10.76
C THR A 161 8.76 35.49 10.33
N LEU A 162 7.98 36.05 11.27
CA LEU A 162 6.78 36.85 11.00
C LEU A 162 5.80 36.15 10.04
N GLY A 163 5.70 34.82 10.15
CA GLY A 163 4.82 33.99 9.34
C GLY A 163 5.42 33.51 8.01
N MET A 164 6.64 33.91 7.64
CA MET A 164 7.26 33.50 6.37
C MET A 164 7.65 32.02 6.32
N TYR A 165 7.87 31.37 7.47
CA TYR A 165 8.24 29.96 7.53
C TYR A 165 7.54 29.23 8.68
N THR A 166 6.61 28.34 8.34
CA THR A 166 6.06 27.35 9.28
C THR A 166 6.15 25.96 8.66
N THR A 167 6.91 25.06 9.30
CA THR A 167 6.86 23.63 8.98
C THR A 167 6.07 22.94 10.09
N ALA A 168 4.79 22.67 9.83
CA ALA A 168 4.02 21.83 10.73
C ALA A 168 4.63 20.41 10.69
N PRO A 169 5.04 19.84 11.83
CA PRO A 169 5.60 18.49 11.84
C PRO A 169 4.54 17.48 11.40
N ILE A 170 4.88 16.56 10.49
CA ILE A 170 3.99 15.46 10.10
C ILE A 170 3.81 14.53 11.29
N LYS A 171 2.57 14.34 11.75
CA LYS A 171 2.26 13.53 12.94
C LYS A 171 2.51 12.04 12.71
N SER A 172 2.07 11.54 11.56
CA SER A 172 2.13 10.13 11.16
C SER A 172 2.03 10.06 9.64
N ASN A 173 2.52 9.00 9.03
CA ASN A 173 2.26 8.73 7.63
C ASN A 173 2.01 7.24 7.36
N THR A 174 1.40 6.96 6.21
CA THR A 174 1.09 5.61 5.75
C THR A 174 1.28 5.54 4.24
N SER A 175 1.84 4.43 3.76
CA SER A 175 1.72 3.94 2.39
C SER A 175 1.17 2.52 2.43
N LEU A 176 0.47 2.14 1.37
CA LEU A 176 -0.19 0.84 1.26
C LEU A 176 0.00 0.31 -0.15
N TYR A 177 0.39 -0.96 -0.25
CA TYR A 177 0.70 -1.64 -1.49
C TYR A 177 -0.14 -2.90 -1.58
N ALA A 178 -0.68 -3.18 -2.76
CA ALA A 178 -1.43 -4.38 -3.05
C ALA A 178 -0.89 -5.06 -4.30
N MET A 179 -0.80 -6.38 -4.23
CA MET A 179 -0.49 -7.25 -5.35
C MET A 179 -1.48 -8.41 -5.33
N ILE A 180 -2.05 -8.73 -6.49
CA ILE A 180 -2.75 -10.00 -6.71
C ILE A 180 -1.99 -10.75 -7.78
N TYR A 181 -1.78 -12.04 -7.55
CA TYR A 181 -1.13 -12.92 -8.51
C TYR A 181 -1.97 -14.17 -8.80
N ASP A 182 -1.73 -14.74 -9.97
CA ASP A 182 -2.31 -15.98 -10.45
C ASP A 182 -1.29 -17.12 -10.23
N ALA A 183 -1.57 -18.00 -9.27
CA ALA A 183 -0.71 -19.12 -8.93
C ALA A 183 -0.70 -20.21 -10.00
N GLU A 184 -1.76 -20.35 -10.81
CA GLU A 184 -1.79 -21.33 -11.92
C GLU A 184 -0.84 -20.92 -13.04
N ARG A 185 -0.79 -19.62 -13.33
CA ARG A 185 0.04 -19.05 -14.39
C ARG A 185 1.34 -18.41 -13.89
N SER A 186 1.61 -18.48 -12.58
CA SER A 186 2.83 -17.99 -11.91
C SER A 186 3.22 -16.54 -12.25
N HIS A 187 2.25 -15.62 -12.28
CA HIS A 187 2.53 -14.20 -12.57
C HIS A 187 1.58 -13.25 -11.84
N VAL A 188 2.01 -12.00 -11.73
CA VAL A 188 1.25 -10.92 -11.11
C VAL A 188 0.18 -10.40 -12.08
N VAL A 189 -1.07 -10.35 -11.64
CA VAL A 189 -2.21 -9.89 -12.45
C VAL A 189 -2.67 -8.48 -12.10
N PHE A 190 -2.34 -8.02 -10.90
CA PHE A 190 -2.71 -6.70 -10.42
C PHE A 190 -1.63 -6.19 -9.45
N TYR A 191 -1.31 -4.92 -9.58
CA TYR A 191 -0.54 -4.18 -8.60
C TYR A 191 -1.05 -2.75 -8.52
N ASN A 192 -1.24 -2.25 -7.30
CA ASN A 192 -1.48 -0.84 -7.06
C ASN A 192 -0.81 -0.43 -5.75
N HIS A 193 -0.54 0.86 -5.60
CA HIS A 193 -0.11 1.40 -4.32
C HIS A 193 -0.61 2.82 -4.12
N ILE A 194 -0.86 3.13 -2.86
CA ILE A 194 -1.05 4.50 -2.38
C ILE A 194 0.32 4.98 -1.88
N PRO A 195 0.85 6.08 -2.45
CA PRO A 195 2.11 6.65 -1.99
C PRO A 195 1.96 7.16 -0.55
N LEU A 196 3.07 7.61 0.02
CA LEU A 196 3.13 8.12 1.38
C LEU A 196 2.17 9.32 1.56
N ILE A 197 1.20 9.17 2.47
CA ILE A 197 0.24 10.21 2.84
C ILE A 197 0.25 10.46 4.36
N GLU A 198 -0.15 11.66 4.79
CA GLU A 198 -0.21 12.05 6.21
C GLU A 198 -1.42 11.46 6.95
N LYS A 199 -1.47 10.14 7.05
CA LYS A 199 -2.48 9.36 7.79
C LYS A 199 -1.81 8.40 8.76
N SER A 200 -2.53 8.03 9.81
CA SER A 200 -2.02 7.08 10.81
C SER A 200 -2.09 5.65 10.28
N PRO A 201 -0.99 4.87 10.37
CA PRO A 201 -0.97 3.47 9.94
C PRO A 201 -1.60 2.52 10.96
N THR A 202 -2.14 3.05 12.06
CA THR A 202 -2.81 2.28 13.13
C THR A 202 -4.25 2.72 13.38
N ASP A 203 -4.78 3.59 12.51
CA ASP A 203 -6.18 4.01 12.54
C ASP A 203 -7.01 3.19 11.55
N LYS A 204 -8.03 2.47 12.07
CA LYS A 204 -8.87 1.57 11.26
C LYS A 204 -9.60 2.30 10.13
N LYS A 205 -10.13 3.50 10.38
CA LYS A 205 -10.89 4.25 9.36
C LYS A 205 -9.99 4.69 8.21
N ASN A 206 -8.77 5.13 8.52
CA ASN A 206 -7.78 5.47 7.51
C ASN A 206 -7.40 4.25 6.67
N LEU A 207 -7.03 3.13 7.31
CA LEU A 207 -6.62 1.92 6.60
C LEU A 207 -7.76 1.33 5.76
N ASP A 208 -9.00 1.38 6.26
CA ASP A 208 -10.19 0.94 5.54
C ASP A 208 -10.38 1.76 4.26
N LYS A 209 -10.30 3.09 4.35
CA LYS A 209 -10.39 3.97 3.18
C LYS A 209 -9.28 3.66 2.16
N LEU A 210 -8.04 3.53 2.61
CA LEU A 210 -6.90 3.26 1.73
C LEU A 210 -6.99 1.89 1.06
N TYR A 211 -7.49 0.90 1.79
CA TYR A 211 -7.72 -0.43 1.25
C TYR A 211 -8.73 -0.40 0.10
N HIS A 212 -9.85 0.33 0.23
CA HIS A 212 -10.79 0.50 -0.88
C HIS A 212 -10.16 1.29 -2.04
N GLU A 213 -9.43 2.36 -1.74
CA GLU A 213 -8.76 3.20 -2.75
C GLU A 213 -7.76 2.39 -3.63
N LEU A 214 -7.11 1.35 -3.08
CA LEU A 214 -6.25 0.47 -3.87
C LEU A 214 -6.98 -0.21 -5.03
N PHE A 215 -8.26 -0.53 -4.88
CA PHE A 215 -9.01 -1.34 -5.85
C PHE A 215 -9.97 -0.53 -6.72
N GLU A 216 -10.02 0.79 -6.52
CA GLU A 216 -10.72 1.74 -7.40
C GLU A 216 -10.21 1.62 -8.83
N GLY A 217 -11.14 1.62 -9.79
CA GLY A 217 -10.85 1.45 -11.21
C GLY A 217 -10.57 0.01 -11.66
N TYR A 218 -10.34 -0.94 -10.73
CA TYR A 218 -10.17 -2.36 -11.06
C TYR A 218 -11.39 -3.20 -10.63
N PHE A 219 -11.67 -3.31 -9.34
CA PHE A 219 -12.85 -4.02 -8.84
C PHE A 219 -14.08 -3.12 -8.71
N TYR A 220 -13.85 -1.82 -8.49
CA TYR A 220 -14.90 -0.81 -8.43
C TYR A 220 -14.82 0.00 -9.71
N LYS A 221 -15.71 -0.29 -10.66
CA LYS A 221 -15.88 0.61 -11.80
C LYS A 221 -16.52 1.88 -11.27
N SER A 222 -15.85 3.02 -11.42
CA SER A 222 -16.53 4.32 -11.36
C SER A 222 -17.64 4.31 -12.40
N GLN A 223 -18.88 4.58 -11.98
CA GLN A 223 -20.00 4.81 -12.89
C GLN A 223 -19.75 6.10 -13.68
N GLN A 224 -18.93 6.06 -14.72
CA GLN A 224 -18.86 7.09 -15.75
C GLN A 224 -18.58 6.42 -17.11
N GLU A 225 -19.26 6.93 -18.13
CA GLU A 225 -19.32 6.50 -19.54
C GLU A 225 -20.37 5.44 -19.89
N ASN A 226 -21.64 5.85 -19.81
CA ASN A 226 -22.59 5.66 -20.91
C ASN A 226 -22.74 7.00 -21.65
#